data_AF-A0A6A5VEU3-F1
#
_entry.id   AF-A0A6A5VEU3-F1
#
_cell.length_a   1.000
_cell.length_b   1.000
_cell.length_c   1.000
_cell.angle_alpha   90.00
_cell.angle_beta   90.00
_cell.angle_gamma   90.00
#
_symmetry.space_group_name_H-M   'P 1'
#
loop_
_entity.id
_entity.type
_entity.pdbx_description
1 polymer ?
#
loop_
_entity_poly.entity_id
_entity_poly.type
_entity_poly.pdbx_seq_one_letter_code
_entity_poly.pdbx_strand_id
1 'polypeptide(L)'
;MRNAVSDQHEILNFTNSDNVQYAVIGPANLDPSEDFKATSFAVSTTCLAILQDGCNLSQPLPNTRDGLGSRIMLVPFICTKNKSGIDITGNLTGNFFTQTHSLNFHKYASESPPFFLSTLETPEGFRNPWSVLVFKLKEIVFKRQGDGEGLPPSFRNDTRIWKHDVFGAFTLMLCNVTAGAASMPGTRFLGTVSSDFEEFSSGPESRSSPSAMIRAFELDMSKAYSLPLASQLSPRASLLAQVRTSKVVTRLPVAALWTLVIANLGFALLGVGLAGWALTKAGPGVHQVQCLTSALFDREKFEQSARAVDGLFTEKTAKDQVDVKRIGFKRTSTGGSAFTVYDVGYRAAQETAMRKQYLGNILG
;
A
#
# COMPACT_ATOMS: atom_id res chain seq x y z
N MET A 1 -0.67 -22.44 -13.85
CA MET A 1 -0.07 -22.27 -12.50
C MET A 1 -1.24 -22.21 -11.55
N ARG A 2 -1.29 -23.07 -10.51
CA ARG A 2 -2.31 -22.91 -9.46
C ARG A 2 -1.94 -21.69 -8.63
N ASN A 3 -2.91 -20.82 -8.35
CA ASN A 3 -2.73 -19.73 -7.39
C ASN A 3 -2.67 -20.36 -5.99
N ALA A 4 -1.53 -20.90 -5.60
CA ALA A 4 -1.32 -21.38 -4.25
C ALA A 4 -1.14 -20.18 -3.31
N VAL A 5 -1.69 -20.27 -2.11
CA VAL A 5 -1.31 -19.36 -1.02
C VAL A 5 0.21 -19.48 -0.86
N SER A 6 0.92 -18.35 -0.85
CA SER A 6 2.36 -18.37 -0.53
C SER A 6 2.56 -19.05 0.81
N ASP A 7 3.61 -19.86 0.94
CA ASP A 7 4.09 -20.44 2.19
C ASP A 7 4.35 -19.43 3.31
N GLN A 8 4.41 -18.13 2.97
CA GLN A 8 4.55 -17.02 3.90
C GLN A 8 3.21 -16.47 4.42
N HIS A 9 2.07 -16.93 3.89
CA HIS A 9 0.74 -16.41 4.22
C HIS A 9 -0.23 -17.53 4.58
N GLU A 10 -1.19 -17.23 5.43
CA GLU A 10 -2.32 -18.10 5.75
C GLU A 10 -3.64 -17.32 5.63
N ILE A 11 -4.69 -18.04 5.23
CA ILE A 11 -6.04 -17.48 5.19
C ILE A 11 -6.76 -17.89 6.47
N LEU A 12 -7.10 -16.90 7.28
CA LEU A 12 -7.82 -17.05 8.53
C LEU A 12 -9.31 -16.77 8.31
N ASN A 13 -10.18 -17.59 8.90
CA ASN A 13 -11.61 -17.32 8.96
C ASN A 13 -11.88 -16.47 10.20
N PHE A 14 -12.40 -15.26 10.01
CA PHE A 14 -12.80 -14.37 11.11
C PHE A 14 -14.32 -14.13 11.04
N THR A 15 -15.01 -14.25 12.17
CA THR A 15 -16.43 -13.89 12.28
C THR A 15 -16.56 -12.74 13.27
N ASN A 16 -17.18 -11.63 12.85
CA ASN A 16 -17.35 -10.47 13.71
C ASN A 16 -18.54 -10.64 14.69
N SER A 17 -18.79 -9.62 15.53
CA SER A 17 -19.93 -9.59 16.47
C SER A 17 -21.30 -9.68 15.78
N ASP A 18 -21.38 -9.27 14.52
CA ASP A 18 -22.61 -9.27 13.72
C ASP A 18 -22.79 -10.59 12.94
N ASN A 19 -21.97 -11.60 13.22
CA ASN A 19 -21.97 -12.90 12.56
C ASN A 19 -21.67 -12.84 11.04
N VAL A 20 -20.96 -11.80 10.60
CA VAL A 20 -20.43 -11.68 9.24
C VAL A 20 -19.08 -12.38 9.17
N GLN A 21 -18.95 -13.30 8.20
CA GLN A 21 -17.69 -13.99 7.93
C GLN A 21 -16.78 -13.15 7.02
N TYR A 22 -15.50 -13.17 7.37
CA TYR A 22 -14.41 -12.55 6.64
C TYR A 22 -13.33 -13.58 6.38
N ALA A 23 -12.78 -13.56 5.16
CA ALA A 23 -11.48 -14.16 4.91
C ALA A 23 -10.42 -13.08 5.15
N VAL A 24 -9.53 -13.33 6.10
CA VAL A 24 -8.43 -12.43 6.45
C VAL A 24 -7.13 -13.11 6.05
N ILE A 25 -6.26 -12.39 5.35
CA ILE A 25 -4.92 -12.90 5.04
C ILE A 25 -3.94 -12.36 6.07
N GLY A 26 -3.21 -13.28 6.71
CA GLY A 26 -2.12 -12.98 7.61
C GLY A 26 -0.82 -13.71 7.21
N PRO A 27 0.32 -13.38 7.84
CA PRO A 27 1.53 -14.18 7.75
C PRO A 27 1.29 -15.61 8.25
N ALA A 28 1.90 -16.61 7.61
CA ALA A 28 1.89 -17.99 8.09
C ALA A 28 2.82 -18.16 9.32
N ASN A 29 2.49 -19.08 10.22
CA ASN A 29 3.30 -19.47 11.39
C ASN A 29 3.60 -18.31 12.37
N LEU A 30 2.59 -17.49 12.67
CA LEU A 30 2.71 -16.40 13.63
C LEU A 30 2.96 -16.91 15.05
N ASP A 31 4.03 -16.43 15.68
CA ASP A 31 4.20 -16.57 17.13
C ASP A 31 3.09 -15.75 17.83
N PRO A 32 2.28 -16.35 18.72
CA PRO A 32 1.22 -15.64 19.45
C PRO A 32 1.74 -14.44 20.26
N SER A 33 3.05 -14.37 20.52
CA SER A 33 3.69 -13.30 21.29
C SER A 33 4.17 -12.11 20.46
N GLU A 34 4.12 -12.17 19.13
CA GLU A 34 4.55 -11.08 18.25
C GLU A 34 3.40 -10.11 17.89
N ASP A 35 3.62 -8.81 18.12
CA ASP A 35 2.67 -7.74 17.77
C ASP A 35 2.89 -7.27 16.32
N PHE A 36 1.88 -7.40 15.47
CA PHE A 36 1.91 -6.94 14.08
C PHE A 36 1.08 -5.67 13.88
N LYS A 37 1.60 -4.75 13.06
CA LYS A 37 0.85 -3.58 12.59
C LYS A 37 0.32 -4.02 11.24
N ALA A 38 -0.75 -4.79 11.30
CA ALA A 38 -1.35 -5.33 10.10
C ALA A 38 -2.06 -4.19 9.34
N THR A 39 -1.60 -3.89 8.13
CA THR A 39 -2.53 -3.52 7.06
C THR A 39 -3.13 -4.83 6.56
N SER A 40 -4.06 -5.38 7.33
CA SER A 40 -4.78 -6.60 6.95
C SER A 40 -5.79 -6.26 5.87
N PHE A 41 -5.86 -7.12 4.87
CA PHE A 41 -6.96 -7.10 3.91
C PHE A 41 -8.01 -8.10 4.39
N ALA A 42 -9.25 -7.64 4.44
CA ALA A 42 -10.39 -8.48 4.71
C ALA A 42 -11.33 -8.35 3.53
N VAL A 43 -11.72 -9.48 2.95
CA VAL A 43 -12.81 -9.51 1.97
C VAL A 43 -14.00 -10.17 2.64
N SER A 44 -15.15 -9.53 2.52
CA SER A 44 -16.43 -10.13 2.89
C SER A 44 -17.31 -10.17 1.66
N THR A 45 -17.89 -11.34 1.41
CA THR A 45 -18.87 -11.55 0.36
C THR A 45 -20.16 -12.01 1.00
N THR A 46 -21.25 -11.33 0.69
CA THR A 46 -22.61 -11.72 1.09
C THR A 46 -23.42 -11.99 -0.15
N CYS A 47 -24.05 -13.15 -0.27
CA CYS A 47 -24.77 -13.59 -1.43
C CYS A 47 -26.25 -13.82 -1.12
N LEU A 48 -27.12 -13.27 -1.95
CA LEU A 48 -28.53 -13.56 -1.95
C LEU A 48 -28.85 -14.45 -3.15
N ALA A 49 -29.45 -15.61 -2.92
CA ALA A 49 -29.95 -16.41 -4.04
C ALA A 49 -31.20 -15.75 -4.64
N ILE A 50 -31.20 -15.58 -5.97
CA ILE A 50 -32.35 -15.14 -6.73
C ILE A 50 -33.31 -16.32 -6.85
N LEU A 51 -34.54 -16.11 -6.42
CA LEU A 51 -35.60 -17.11 -6.48
C LEU A 51 -35.91 -17.50 -7.94
N GLN A 52 -36.42 -18.70 -8.16
CA GLN A 52 -36.74 -19.23 -9.49
C GLN A 52 -37.72 -18.36 -10.29
N ASP A 53 -38.62 -17.65 -9.61
CA ASP A 53 -39.57 -16.70 -10.22
C ASP A 53 -38.99 -15.27 -10.38
N GLY A 54 -37.78 -15.05 -9.86
CA GLY A 54 -37.03 -13.80 -9.88
C GLY A 54 -36.59 -13.36 -11.28
N CYS A 55 -36.35 -14.32 -12.18
CA CYS A 55 -35.98 -14.06 -13.58
C CYS A 55 -36.76 -14.96 -14.54
N ASN A 56 -37.00 -14.47 -15.76
CA ASN A 56 -37.57 -15.26 -16.83
C ASN A 56 -36.44 -15.87 -17.66
N LEU A 57 -36.39 -17.19 -17.76
CA LEU A 57 -35.50 -17.91 -18.68
C LEU A 57 -36.23 -18.17 -19.99
N SER A 58 -35.57 -17.88 -21.11
CA SER A 58 -36.06 -18.18 -22.45
C SER A 58 -35.61 -19.57 -22.88
N GLN A 59 -36.14 -20.08 -24.00
CA GLN A 59 -35.64 -21.32 -24.59
C GLN A 59 -34.19 -21.16 -25.09
N PRO A 60 -33.40 -22.26 -25.13
CA PRO A 60 -32.06 -22.24 -25.70
C PRO A 60 -32.06 -21.73 -27.15
N LEU A 61 -31.14 -20.81 -27.47
CA LEU A 61 -30.97 -20.31 -28.83
C LEU A 61 -30.34 -21.39 -29.72
N PRO A 62 -31.08 -21.90 -30.73
CA PRO A 62 -30.57 -22.96 -31.59
C PRO A 62 -29.45 -22.45 -32.50
N ASN A 63 -28.50 -23.32 -32.84
CA ASN A 63 -27.42 -23.07 -33.80
C ASN A 63 -26.48 -21.90 -33.47
N THR A 64 -26.44 -21.43 -32.23
CA THR A 64 -25.46 -20.41 -31.82
C THR A 64 -24.04 -20.98 -31.91
N ARG A 65 -23.11 -20.20 -32.47
CA ARG A 65 -21.68 -20.53 -32.53
C ARG A 65 -20.87 -19.47 -31.81
N ASP A 66 -19.76 -19.87 -31.19
CA ASP A 66 -18.78 -18.92 -30.66
C ASP A 66 -17.97 -18.27 -31.80
N GLY A 67 -17.07 -17.35 -31.45
CA GLY A 67 -16.16 -16.70 -32.42
C GLY A 67 -15.21 -17.65 -33.13
N LEU A 68 -15.12 -18.92 -32.70
CA LEU A 68 -14.31 -19.98 -33.32
C LEU A 68 -15.18 -20.95 -34.15
N GLY A 69 -16.49 -20.70 -34.26
CA GLY A 69 -17.41 -21.53 -35.02
C GLY A 69 -17.90 -22.79 -34.30
N SER A 70 -17.50 -23.02 -33.05
CA SER A 70 -17.95 -24.12 -32.21
C SER A 70 -19.37 -23.87 -31.74
N ARG A 71 -20.21 -24.91 -31.68
CA ARG A 71 -21.58 -24.77 -31.19
C ARG A 71 -21.56 -24.44 -29.71
N ILE A 72 -22.24 -23.36 -29.33
CA ILE A 72 -22.46 -22.98 -27.94
C ILE A 72 -23.96 -22.95 -27.67
N MET A 73 -24.30 -23.27 -26.43
CA MET A 73 -25.67 -23.16 -25.97
C MET A 73 -25.82 -21.86 -25.18
N LEU A 74 -26.74 -21.01 -25.62
CA LEU A 74 -27.11 -19.77 -24.94
C LEU A 74 -28.57 -19.85 -24.50
N VAL A 75 -28.82 -19.60 -23.22
CA VAL A 75 -30.18 -19.50 -22.67
C VAL A 75 -30.36 -18.07 -22.17
N PRO A 76 -31.13 -17.23 -22.90
CA PRO A 76 -31.38 -15.87 -22.50
C PRO A 76 -32.14 -15.80 -21.18
N PHE A 77 -31.77 -14.87 -20.32
CA PHE A 77 -32.47 -14.59 -19.06
C PHE A 77 -32.75 -13.11 -18.92
N ILE A 78 -33.89 -12.79 -18.28
CA ILE A 78 -34.31 -11.43 -17.97
C ILE A 78 -34.73 -11.39 -16.50
N CYS A 79 -33.94 -10.72 -15.68
CA CYS A 79 -34.27 -10.41 -14.30
C CYS A 79 -34.76 -8.96 -14.22
N THR A 80 -35.79 -8.72 -13.41
CA THR A 80 -36.35 -7.37 -13.21
C THR A 80 -36.25 -6.98 -11.74
N LYS A 81 -36.00 -5.70 -11.48
CA LYS A 81 -35.81 -5.16 -10.13
C LYS A 81 -36.97 -5.47 -9.20
N ASN A 82 -38.20 -5.50 -9.72
CA ASN A 82 -39.39 -5.82 -8.93
C ASN A 82 -39.41 -7.27 -8.41
N LYS A 83 -38.77 -8.21 -9.12
CA LYS A 83 -38.78 -9.64 -8.78
C LYS A 83 -37.50 -10.10 -8.10
N SER A 84 -36.35 -9.66 -8.60
CA SER A 84 -35.01 -10.11 -8.15
C SER A 84 -34.23 -9.06 -7.38
N GLY A 85 -34.75 -7.82 -7.28
CA GLY A 85 -34.00 -6.68 -6.74
C GLY A 85 -32.98 -6.08 -7.72
N ILE A 86 -32.85 -6.64 -8.93
CA ILE A 86 -31.91 -6.16 -9.96
C ILE A 86 -32.48 -6.27 -11.38
N ASP A 87 -32.27 -5.23 -12.19
CA ASP A 87 -32.53 -5.26 -13.63
C ASP A 87 -31.29 -5.75 -14.38
N ILE A 88 -31.34 -6.97 -14.91
CA ILE A 88 -30.24 -7.52 -15.70
C ILE A 88 -30.77 -8.49 -16.76
N THR A 89 -30.22 -8.39 -17.96
CA THR A 89 -30.45 -9.30 -19.07
C THR A 89 -29.14 -9.89 -19.52
N GLY A 90 -29.12 -11.18 -19.85
CA GLY A 90 -27.92 -11.83 -20.33
C GLY A 90 -28.21 -13.20 -20.92
N ASN A 91 -27.16 -13.96 -21.21
CA ASN A 91 -27.26 -15.32 -21.72
C ASN A 91 -26.46 -16.26 -20.81
N LEU A 92 -27.11 -17.30 -20.30
CA LEU A 92 -26.44 -18.40 -19.64
C LEU A 92 -25.75 -19.27 -20.70
N THR A 93 -24.46 -19.55 -20.50
CA THR A 93 -23.74 -20.47 -21.38
C THR A 93 -23.56 -21.85 -20.72
N GLY A 94 -23.78 -22.94 -21.46
CA GLY A 94 -23.82 -24.29 -20.86
C GLY A 94 -22.46 -24.91 -20.50
N ASN A 95 -21.35 -24.35 -20.97
CA ASN A 95 -20.02 -24.96 -20.82
C ASN A 95 -19.30 -24.59 -19.51
N PHE A 96 -19.85 -23.70 -18.69
CA PHE A 96 -19.16 -23.22 -17.49
C PHE A 96 -19.98 -23.48 -16.24
N PHE A 97 -19.37 -24.14 -15.25
CA PHE A 97 -19.96 -24.37 -13.93
C PHE A 97 -20.15 -23.08 -13.13
N THR A 98 -19.38 -22.02 -13.44
CA THR A 98 -19.57 -20.70 -12.82
C THR A 98 -19.38 -19.59 -13.86
N GLN A 99 -20.35 -18.68 -13.97
CA GLN A 99 -20.22 -17.41 -14.71
C GLN A 99 -20.34 -16.25 -13.73
N THR A 100 -19.45 -15.28 -13.87
CA THR A 100 -19.37 -14.14 -12.96
C THR A 100 -19.53 -12.86 -13.75
N HIS A 101 -20.62 -12.15 -13.54
CA HIS A 101 -20.91 -10.86 -14.16
C HIS A 101 -20.67 -9.74 -13.14
N SER A 102 -19.68 -8.90 -13.40
CA SER A 102 -19.37 -7.76 -12.54
C SER A 102 -20.23 -6.56 -12.95
N LEU A 103 -21.21 -6.19 -12.11
CA LEU A 103 -22.26 -5.22 -12.47
C LEU A 103 -21.75 -3.77 -12.48
N ASN A 104 -20.82 -3.46 -11.58
CA ASN A 104 -20.30 -2.10 -11.35
C ASN A 104 -18.80 -1.97 -11.66
N PHE A 105 -18.30 -2.85 -12.53
CA PHE A 105 -16.87 -2.92 -12.81
C PHE A 105 -16.29 -1.63 -13.41
N HIS A 106 -17.06 -0.95 -14.24
CA HIS A 106 -16.67 0.31 -14.88
C HIS A 106 -16.46 1.42 -13.85
N LYS A 107 -17.32 1.49 -12.81
CA LYS A 107 -17.16 2.44 -11.70
C LYS A 107 -15.82 2.19 -11.00
N TYR A 108 -15.52 0.94 -10.70
CA TYR A 108 -14.25 0.56 -10.10
C TYR A 108 -13.04 0.88 -11.00
N ALA A 109 -13.11 0.55 -12.29
CA ALA A 109 -12.02 0.85 -13.23
C ALA A 109 -11.77 2.36 -13.40
N SER A 110 -12.78 3.19 -13.10
CA SER A 110 -12.66 4.66 -13.12
C SER A 110 -12.19 5.27 -11.79
N GLU A 111 -12.23 4.52 -10.68
CA GLU A 111 -11.78 5.00 -9.38
C GLU A 111 -10.24 5.06 -9.35
N SER A 112 -9.69 6.17 -8.86
CA SER A 112 -8.25 6.29 -8.66
C SER A 112 -7.82 5.29 -7.59
N PRO A 113 -6.73 4.52 -7.79
CA PRO A 113 -6.33 3.51 -6.82
C PRO A 113 -5.97 4.22 -5.51
N PRO A 114 -6.46 3.73 -4.35
CA PRO A 114 -6.34 4.42 -3.06
C PRO A 114 -4.90 4.57 -2.57
N PHE A 115 -3.91 3.99 -3.27
CA PHE A 115 -2.52 3.87 -2.83
C PHE A 115 -1.48 4.59 -3.69
N PHE A 116 -1.89 5.40 -4.68
CA PHE A 116 -0.90 6.17 -5.45
C PHE A 116 -0.31 7.35 -4.66
N LEU A 117 -0.96 7.80 -3.59
CA LEU A 117 -0.49 8.90 -2.74
C LEU A 117 -0.11 8.34 -1.36
N SER A 118 1.04 8.74 -0.84
CA SER A 118 1.63 8.30 0.44
C SER A 118 0.85 8.78 1.69
N THR A 119 -0.37 9.28 1.50
CA THR A 119 -1.22 9.88 2.52
C THR A 119 -2.55 9.13 2.56
N LEU A 120 -2.80 8.39 3.64
CA LEU A 120 -4.11 7.82 3.92
C LEU A 120 -5.08 8.95 4.30
N GLU A 121 -5.96 9.33 3.38
CA GLU A 121 -7.09 10.21 3.69
C GLU A 121 -8.21 9.39 4.35
N THR A 122 -8.27 9.44 5.68
CA THR A 122 -9.37 9.02 6.58
C THR A 122 -9.86 7.54 6.53
N PRO A 123 -10.00 6.88 7.71
CA PRO A 123 -10.41 5.47 7.81
C PRO A 123 -11.88 5.19 7.42
N GLU A 124 -12.72 6.20 7.24
CA GLU A 124 -14.13 6.01 6.87
C GLU A 124 -14.34 5.77 5.36
N GLY A 125 -13.32 6.04 4.52
CA GLY A 125 -13.38 5.88 3.06
C GLY A 125 -13.08 4.47 2.52
N PHE A 126 -12.80 3.48 3.37
CA PHE A 126 -12.27 2.18 2.94
C PHE A 126 -13.30 1.11 2.62
N ARG A 127 -14.58 1.48 2.50
CA ARG A 127 -15.61 0.57 1.99
C ARG A 127 -15.78 0.81 0.50
N ASN A 128 -15.21 -0.06 -0.31
CA ASN A 128 -15.57 -0.14 -1.73
C ASN A 128 -16.53 -1.33 -1.92
N PRO A 129 -17.84 -1.14 -1.72
CA PRO A 129 -18.80 -2.21 -2.00
C PRO A 129 -19.00 -2.31 -3.51
N TRP A 130 -18.91 -3.53 -4.05
CA TRP A 130 -19.35 -3.81 -5.41
C TRP A 130 -20.22 -5.05 -5.47
N SER A 131 -21.14 -5.04 -6.43
CA SER A 131 -22.05 -6.15 -6.64
C SER A 131 -21.59 -6.98 -7.83
N VAL A 132 -21.53 -8.28 -7.61
CA VAL A 132 -21.20 -9.30 -8.58
C VAL A 132 -22.40 -10.22 -8.69
N LEU A 133 -22.91 -10.39 -9.91
CA LEU A 133 -23.89 -11.43 -10.17
C LEU A 133 -23.14 -12.71 -10.53
N VAL A 134 -23.31 -13.74 -9.71
CA VAL A 134 -22.67 -15.02 -9.90
C VAL A 134 -23.71 -16.08 -10.24
N PHE A 135 -23.50 -16.69 -11.39
CA PHE A 135 -24.25 -17.83 -11.88
C PHE A 135 -23.44 -19.05 -11.54
N LYS A 136 -23.98 -19.90 -10.67
CA LYS A 136 -23.31 -21.14 -10.32
C LYS A 136 -24.13 -22.32 -10.78
N LEU A 137 -23.71 -22.90 -11.90
CA LEU A 137 -24.08 -24.23 -12.33
C LEU A 137 -23.25 -25.23 -11.51
N LYS A 138 -23.73 -25.58 -10.32
CA LYS A 138 -23.23 -26.81 -9.70
C LYS A 138 -23.90 -27.94 -10.44
N GLU A 139 -23.16 -28.65 -11.30
CA GLU A 139 -23.57 -29.98 -11.71
C GLU A 139 -23.57 -30.83 -10.44
N ILE A 140 -24.72 -30.86 -9.75
CA ILE A 140 -24.91 -31.78 -8.66
C ILE A 140 -24.96 -33.14 -9.34
N VAL A 141 -23.80 -33.81 -9.39
CA VAL A 141 -23.52 -35.03 -10.14
C VAL A 141 -24.55 -36.10 -9.80
N PHE A 142 -25.69 -36.04 -10.47
CA PHE A 142 -26.73 -37.05 -10.49
C PHE A 142 -26.94 -37.37 -11.96
N LYS A 143 -26.81 -38.66 -12.27
CA LYS A 143 -26.52 -39.26 -13.57
C LYS A 143 -27.51 -38.98 -14.72
N ARG A 144 -28.47 -38.07 -14.60
CA ARG A 144 -29.35 -37.62 -15.69
C ARG A 144 -29.72 -36.14 -15.54
N GLN A 145 -29.38 -35.36 -16.56
CA GLN A 145 -29.85 -34.00 -16.80
C GLN A 145 -31.40 -33.98 -16.80
N GLY A 146 -32.02 -33.17 -15.94
CA GLY A 146 -33.46 -32.87 -15.98
C GLY A 146 -34.29 -33.42 -14.82
N ASP A 147 -34.06 -34.67 -14.40
CA ASP A 147 -34.85 -35.29 -13.32
C ASP A 147 -34.33 -34.82 -11.95
N GLY A 148 -34.89 -33.71 -11.46
CA GLY A 148 -34.61 -33.19 -10.11
C GLY A 148 -34.87 -34.17 -8.96
N GLU A 149 -35.35 -35.38 -9.24
CA GLU A 149 -35.53 -36.48 -8.30
C GLU A 149 -34.22 -36.92 -7.62
N GLY A 150 -33.09 -36.76 -8.29
CA GLY A 150 -31.77 -37.09 -7.72
C GLY A 150 -31.33 -36.16 -6.59
N LEU A 151 -31.90 -34.94 -6.50
CA LEU A 151 -31.48 -33.95 -5.51
C LEU A 151 -31.84 -34.39 -4.09
N PRO A 152 -31.06 -33.98 -3.06
CA PRO A 152 -31.48 -34.13 -1.69
C PRO A 152 -32.84 -33.42 -1.45
N PRO A 153 -33.70 -33.93 -0.55
CA PRO A 153 -35.01 -33.33 -0.28
C PRO A 153 -34.95 -31.83 0.07
N SER A 154 -33.89 -31.40 0.75
CA SER A 154 -33.63 -29.99 1.09
C SER A 154 -33.42 -29.08 -0.13
N PHE A 155 -33.02 -29.62 -1.28
CA PHE A 155 -32.82 -28.88 -2.52
C PHE A 155 -34.02 -28.97 -3.47
N ARG A 156 -34.80 -30.07 -3.41
CA ARG A 156 -35.93 -30.27 -4.34
C ARG A 156 -37.02 -29.22 -4.20
N ASN A 157 -37.32 -28.82 -2.98
CA ASN A 157 -38.45 -27.94 -2.67
C ASN A 157 -38.02 -26.50 -2.40
N ASP A 158 -36.73 -26.19 -2.54
CA ASP A 158 -36.21 -24.85 -2.25
C ASP A 158 -36.30 -23.97 -3.50
N THR A 159 -36.98 -22.84 -3.37
CA THR A 159 -37.22 -21.87 -4.45
C THR A 159 -35.95 -21.16 -4.92
N ARG A 160 -34.84 -21.27 -4.19
CA ARG A 160 -33.52 -20.76 -4.56
C ARG A 160 -32.77 -21.68 -5.52
N ILE A 161 -33.26 -22.91 -5.72
CA ILE A 161 -32.70 -23.91 -6.63
C ILE A 161 -33.51 -23.90 -7.92
N TRP A 162 -32.90 -23.39 -8.97
CA TRP A 162 -33.46 -23.36 -10.31
C TRP A 162 -33.40 -24.73 -10.95
N LYS A 163 -34.46 -25.12 -11.64
CA LYS A 163 -34.54 -26.36 -12.41
C LYS A 163 -34.74 -25.99 -13.88
N HIS A 164 -33.89 -26.51 -14.75
CA HIS A 164 -33.97 -26.28 -16.18
C HIS A 164 -33.60 -27.55 -16.92
N ASP A 165 -34.37 -27.90 -17.95
CA ASP A 165 -34.23 -29.17 -18.68
C ASP A 165 -32.81 -29.40 -19.19
N VAL A 166 -32.13 -28.31 -19.55
CA VAL A 166 -30.79 -28.39 -20.15
C VAL A 166 -29.65 -28.19 -19.15
N PHE A 167 -29.87 -27.40 -18.10
CA PHE A 167 -28.80 -27.11 -17.12
C PHE A 167 -28.90 -27.96 -15.85
N GLY A 168 -29.96 -28.76 -15.73
CA GLY A 168 -30.27 -29.46 -14.49
C GLY A 168 -30.63 -28.46 -13.39
N ALA A 169 -30.08 -28.69 -12.20
CA ALA A 169 -30.32 -27.86 -11.03
C ALA A 169 -29.17 -26.86 -10.81
N PHE A 170 -29.47 -25.58 -10.66
CA PHE A 170 -28.47 -24.54 -10.43
C PHE A 170 -28.98 -23.47 -9.48
N THR A 171 -28.12 -22.53 -9.09
CA THR A 171 -28.55 -21.36 -8.32
C THR A 171 -27.99 -20.08 -8.93
N LEU A 172 -28.81 -19.05 -8.91
CA LEU A 172 -28.43 -17.70 -9.29
C LEU A 172 -28.20 -16.91 -8.02
N MET A 173 -27.03 -16.29 -7.86
CA MET A 173 -26.68 -15.57 -6.64
C MET A 173 -26.25 -14.14 -6.97
N LEU A 174 -26.91 -13.17 -6.36
CA LEU A 174 -26.47 -11.79 -6.34
C LEU A 174 -25.56 -11.59 -5.11
N CYS A 175 -24.27 -11.47 -5.35
CA CYS A 175 -23.26 -11.33 -4.32
C CYS A 175 -22.80 -9.87 -4.20
N ASN A 176 -22.81 -9.33 -3.00
CA ASN A 176 -22.18 -8.07 -2.68
C ASN A 176 -20.84 -8.37 -2.04
N VAL A 177 -19.77 -7.90 -2.67
CA VAL A 177 -18.40 -8.08 -2.21
C VAL A 177 -17.92 -6.74 -1.67
N THR A 178 -17.40 -6.75 -0.46
CA THR A 178 -16.77 -5.60 0.18
C THR A 178 -15.35 -5.99 0.52
N ALA A 179 -14.38 -5.34 -0.11
CA ALA A 179 -12.98 -5.44 0.32
C ALA A 179 -12.63 -4.26 1.21
N GLY A 180 -12.06 -4.58 2.38
CA GLY A 180 -11.41 -3.62 3.26
C GLY A 180 -10.00 -3.32 2.75
N ALA A 181 -9.71 -2.03 2.62
CA ALA A 181 -8.36 -1.48 2.46
C ALA A 181 -7.58 -1.84 1.18
N ALA A 182 -8.13 -2.33 0.07
CA ALA A 182 -7.33 -2.44 -1.17
C ALA A 182 -8.08 -2.18 -2.48
N SER A 183 -7.35 -1.62 -3.46
CA SER A 183 -7.68 -1.76 -4.87
C SER A 183 -7.79 -3.24 -5.22
N MET A 184 -8.89 -3.64 -5.86
CA MET A 184 -9.09 -4.99 -6.39
C MET A 184 -7.85 -5.48 -7.18
N PRO A 185 -7.63 -6.80 -7.18
CA PRO A 185 -6.76 -7.45 -8.15
C PRO A 185 -7.14 -7.03 -9.57
N GLY A 186 -6.14 -6.78 -10.42
CA GLY A 186 -6.37 -6.35 -11.80
C GLY A 186 -7.30 -7.32 -12.56
N THR A 187 -8.00 -6.79 -13.56
CA THR A 187 -9.08 -7.45 -14.34
C THR A 187 -8.76 -8.87 -14.82
N ARG A 188 -7.48 -9.14 -15.12
CA ARG A 188 -6.97 -10.44 -15.56
C ARG A 188 -7.11 -11.55 -14.52
N PHE A 189 -7.17 -11.21 -13.23
CA PHE A 189 -7.33 -12.20 -12.16
C PHE A 189 -8.76 -12.76 -12.07
N LEU A 190 -9.79 -12.00 -12.47
CA LEU A 190 -11.19 -12.42 -12.34
C LEU A 190 -11.49 -13.71 -13.13
N GLY A 191 -10.79 -13.93 -14.26
CA GLY A 191 -10.95 -15.14 -15.07
C GLY A 191 -10.32 -16.39 -14.45
N THR A 192 -9.34 -16.26 -13.55
CA THR A 192 -8.71 -17.42 -12.88
C THR A 192 -9.46 -17.84 -11.61
N VAL A 193 -10.28 -16.96 -11.03
CA VAL A 193 -10.96 -17.26 -9.75
C VAL A 193 -12.06 -18.32 -9.93
N SER A 194 -12.60 -18.49 -11.15
CA SER A 194 -13.67 -19.46 -11.41
C SER A 194 -13.26 -20.89 -11.10
N SER A 195 -12.02 -21.28 -11.40
CA SER A 195 -11.52 -22.62 -11.07
C SER A 195 -11.33 -22.82 -9.57
N ASP A 196 -10.90 -21.77 -8.87
CA ASP A 196 -10.67 -21.85 -7.42
C ASP A 196 -12.01 -21.95 -6.66
N PHE A 197 -13.07 -21.28 -7.14
CA PHE A 197 -14.42 -21.39 -6.54
C PHE A 197 -14.99 -22.81 -6.60
N GLU A 198 -14.69 -23.57 -7.65
CA GLU A 198 -15.20 -24.95 -7.80
C GLU A 198 -14.63 -25.88 -6.72
N GLU A 199 -13.35 -25.73 -6.39
CA GLU A 199 -12.65 -26.60 -5.44
C GLU A 199 -13.22 -26.42 -4.02
N PHE A 200 -13.30 -25.18 -3.54
CA PHE A 200 -13.69 -24.91 -2.15
C PHE A 200 -15.18 -25.19 -1.86
N SER A 201 -16.04 -24.94 -2.85
CA SER A 201 -17.49 -25.00 -2.66
C SER A 201 -18.11 -26.38 -2.90
N SER A 202 -17.25 -27.39 -3.07
CA SER A 202 -17.62 -28.78 -3.33
C SER A 202 -17.69 -29.64 -2.06
N GLY A 203 -17.25 -29.11 -0.91
CA GLY A 203 -17.17 -29.81 0.37
C GLY A 203 -18.50 -30.37 0.89
N PRO A 204 -18.48 -31.37 1.78
CA PRO A 204 -19.68 -32.09 2.24
C PRO A 204 -20.70 -31.17 2.92
N GLU A 205 -20.26 -30.18 3.70
CA GLU A 205 -21.15 -29.23 4.38
C GLU A 205 -22.00 -28.42 3.40
N SER A 206 -21.41 -28.00 2.26
CA SER A 206 -22.11 -27.27 1.19
C SER A 206 -23.25 -28.06 0.55
N ARG A 207 -23.30 -29.38 0.73
CA ARG A 207 -24.31 -30.28 0.14
C ARG A 207 -25.48 -30.57 1.07
N SER A 208 -25.43 -30.10 2.32
CA SER A 208 -26.46 -30.38 3.33
C SER A 208 -27.78 -29.63 3.07
N SER A 209 -27.68 -28.36 2.64
CA SER A 209 -28.84 -27.50 2.36
C SER A 209 -28.46 -26.36 1.40
N PRO A 210 -29.43 -25.74 0.71
CA PRO A 210 -29.18 -24.56 -0.10
C PRO A 210 -28.57 -23.39 0.69
N SER A 211 -28.97 -23.20 1.95
CA SER A 211 -28.37 -22.17 2.82
C SER A 211 -26.91 -22.46 3.15
N ALA A 212 -26.55 -23.72 3.43
CA ALA A 212 -25.16 -24.10 3.67
C ALA A 212 -24.31 -23.98 2.38
N MET A 213 -24.90 -24.29 1.21
CA MET A 213 -24.27 -24.06 -0.08
C MET A 213 -23.95 -22.58 -0.31
N ILE A 214 -24.90 -21.69 -0.05
CA ILE A 214 -24.73 -20.23 -0.22
C ILE A 214 -23.65 -19.72 0.74
N ARG A 215 -23.69 -20.10 2.03
CA ARG A 215 -22.67 -19.70 3.01
C ARG A 215 -21.27 -20.19 2.67
N ALA A 216 -21.15 -21.45 2.25
CA ALA A 216 -19.88 -21.98 1.78
C ALA A 216 -19.37 -21.15 0.59
N PHE A 217 -20.27 -20.85 -0.35
CA PHE A 217 -19.93 -20.03 -1.51
C PHE A 217 -19.51 -18.60 -1.16
N GLU A 218 -20.18 -17.93 -0.22
CA GLU A 218 -19.80 -16.62 0.32
C GLU A 218 -18.38 -16.62 0.89
N LEU A 219 -18.07 -17.62 1.73
CA LEU A 219 -16.75 -17.76 2.33
C LEU A 219 -15.69 -18.03 1.25
N ASP A 220 -15.98 -18.94 0.32
CA ASP A 220 -15.05 -19.30 -0.74
C ASP A 220 -14.80 -18.13 -1.70
N MET A 221 -15.84 -17.35 -1.99
CA MET A 221 -15.69 -16.11 -2.75
C MET A 221 -14.76 -15.13 -2.06
N SER A 222 -14.96 -14.94 -0.75
CA SER A 222 -14.13 -14.07 0.06
C SER A 222 -12.68 -14.53 0.07
N LYS A 223 -12.43 -15.85 0.22
CA LYS A 223 -11.09 -16.44 0.16
C LYS A 223 -10.42 -16.22 -1.19
N ALA A 224 -11.11 -16.54 -2.28
CA ALA A 224 -10.50 -16.47 -3.59
C ALA A 224 -10.28 -15.01 -4.05
N TYR A 225 -11.12 -14.06 -3.62
CA TYR A 225 -10.83 -12.63 -3.81
C TYR A 225 -9.68 -12.12 -2.93
N SER A 226 -9.49 -12.72 -1.75
CA SER A 226 -8.36 -12.38 -0.90
C SER A 226 -7.03 -12.87 -1.50
N LEU A 227 -6.98 -14.04 -2.14
CA LEU A 227 -5.75 -14.67 -2.63
C LEU A 227 -4.80 -13.74 -3.41
N PRO A 228 -5.23 -12.97 -4.42
CA PRO A 228 -4.32 -12.09 -5.14
C PRO A 228 -3.85 -10.91 -4.30
N LEU A 229 -4.60 -10.52 -3.26
CA LEU A 229 -4.18 -9.49 -2.30
C LEU A 229 -3.03 -10.01 -1.42
N ALA A 230 -2.94 -11.32 -1.18
CA ALA A 230 -1.82 -11.93 -0.45
C ALA A 230 -0.48 -11.60 -1.11
N SER A 231 -0.43 -11.55 -2.44
CA SER A 231 0.81 -11.23 -3.17
C SER A 231 1.28 -9.79 -2.97
N GLN A 232 0.39 -8.90 -2.52
CA GLN A 232 0.68 -7.50 -2.23
C GLN A 232 1.05 -7.29 -0.75
N LEU A 233 0.90 -8.31 0.08
CA LEU A 233 1.31 -8.26 1.47
C LEU A 233 2.80 -8.59 1.58
N SER A 234 3.49 -7.82 2.43
CA SER A 234 4.83 -8.13 2.90
C SER A 234 4.73 -8.33 4.40
N PRO A 235 5.12 -9.49 4.95
CA PRO A 235 5.18 -9.66 6.39
C PRO A 235 6.27 -8.71 6.92
N ARG A 236 5.84 -7.62 7.55
CA ARG A 236 6.73 -6.69 8.25
C ARG A 236 6.28 -6.62 9.71
N ALA A 237 7.21 -6.88 10.63
CA ALA A 237 6.98 -6.66 12.05
C ALA A 237 6.51 -5.22 12.27
N SER A 238 5.54 -5.03 13.18
CA SER A 238 5.04 -3.71 13.51
C SER A 238 6.19 -2.78 13.88
N LEU A 239 6.08 -1.48 13.61
CA LEU A 239 7.11 -0.53 14.09
C LEU A 239 7.27 -0.62 15.62
N LEU A 240 6.20 -0.96 16.35
CA LEU A 240 6.24 -1.23 17.80
C LEU A 240 7.05 -2.48 18.15
N ALA A 241 6.90 -3.58 17.41
CA ALA A 241 7.70 -4.80 17.55
C ALA A 241 9.13 -4.57 17.09
N GLN A 242 9.36 -3.78 16.04
CA GLN A 242 10.68 -3.33 15.62
C GLN A 242 11.34 -2.49 16.71
N VAL A 243 10.61 -1.63 17.42
CA VAL A 243 11.16 -0.84 18.54
C VAL A 243 11.48 -1.72 19.76
N ARG A 244 10.66 -2.75 20.05
CA ARG A 244 10.97 -3.73 21.11
C ARG A 244 12.16 -4.63 20.77
N THR A 245 12.33 -4.97 19.49
CA THR A 245 13.45 -5.79 19.00
C THR A 245 14.67 -4.97 18.59
N SER A 246 14.54 -3.66 18.41
CA SER A 246 15.65 -2.72 18.21
C SER A 246 16.39 -2.42 19.51
N LYS A 247 16.65 -3.45 20.32
CA LYS A 247 17.99 -3.50 20.88
C LYS A 247 18.87 -3.83 19.69
N VAL A 248 19.43 -2.81 19.05
CA VAL A 248 20.45 -2.99 18.02
C VAL A 248 21.62 -3.69 18.70
N VAL A 249 21.57 -5.02 18.76
CA VAL A 249 22.68 -5.88 19.12
C VAL A 249 23.53 -5.98 17.86
N THR A 250 24.01 -4.85 17.34
CA THR A 250 25.23 -4.91 16.56
C THR A 250 26.28 -5.41 17.54
N ARG A 251 26.64 -6.69 17.42
CA ARG A 251 27.85 -7.22 18.04
C ARG A 251 29.03 -6.51 17.40
N LEU A 252 29.27 -5.27 17.83
CA LEU A 252 30.47 -4.55 17.50
C LEU A 252 31.60 -5.30 18.20
N PRO A 253 32.54 -5.92 17.45
CA PRO A 253 33.65 -6.59 18.08
C PRO A 253 34.36 -5.54 18.94
N VAL A 254 34.47 -5.83 20.24
CA VAL A 254 35.04 -4.92 21.25
C VAL A 254 36.41 -4.41 20.78
N ALA A 255 37.16 -5.24 20.06
CA ALA A 255 38.41 -4.87 19.39
C ALA A 255 38.25 -3.67 18.43
N ALA A 256 37.26 -3.65 17.54
CA ALA A 256 37.08 -2.56 16.58
C ALA A 256 36.77 -1.22 17.26
N LEU A 257 35.98 -1.24 18.35
CA LEU A 257 35.71 -0.05 19.16
C LEU A 257 37.01 0.49 19.77
N TRP A 258 37.79 -0.36 20.42
CA TRP A 258 39.04 0.05 21.06
C TRP A 258 40.09 0.51 20.06
N THR A 259 40.19 -0.13 18.88
CA THR A 259 41.08 0.33 17.81
C THR A 259 40.74 1.74 17.36
N LEU A 260 39.45 2.08 17.24
CA LEU A 260 39.01 3.40 16.83
C LEU A 260 39.28 4.46 17.92
N VAL A 261 39.09 4.10 19.19
CA VAL A 261 39.43 4.96 20.34
C VAL A 261 40.94 5.24 20.37
N ILE A 262 41.77 4.20 20.25
CA ILE A 262 43.23 4.32 20.26
C ILE A 262 43.72 5.14 19.06
N ALA A 263 43.16 4.91 17.87
CA ALA A 263 43.52 5.66 16.67
C ALA A 263 43.25 7.17 16.83
N ASN A 264 42.07 7.54 17.34
CA ASN A 264 41.73 8.95 17.60
C ASN A 264 42.62 9.58 18.66
N LEU A 265 42.94 8.85 19.74
CA LEU A 265 43.89 9.31 20.75
C LEU A 265 45.29 9.53 20.16
N GLY A 266 45.74 8.62 19.28
CA GLY A 266 47.01 8.73 18.56
C GLY A 266 47.07 9.97 17.67
N PHE A 267 46.01 10.26 16.91
CA PHE A 267 45.94 11.47 16.09
C PHE A 267 45.96 12.76 16.93
N ALA A 268 45.27 12.76 18.07
CA ALA A 268 45.27 13.91 18.98
C ALA A 268 46.68 14.16 19.55
N LEU A 269 47.37 13.10 20.01
CA LEU A 269 48.74 13.20 20.51
C LEU A 269 49.73 13.65 19.42
N LEU A 270 49.57 13.15 18.19
CA LEU A 270 50.36 13.59 17.05
C LEU A 270 50.17 15.09 16.78
N GLY A 271 48.92 15.58 16.82
CA GLY A 271 48.61 17.00 16.66
C GLY A 271 49.26 17.88 17.72
N VAL A 272 49.20 17.47 19.00
CA VAL A 272 49.88 18.18 20.10
C VAL A 272 51.40 18.17 19.90
N GLY A 273 51.98 17.05 19.48
CA GLY A 273 53.40 16.93 19.19
C GLY A 273 53.86 17.87 18.06
N LEU A 274 53.10 17.91 16.97
CA LEU A 274 53.38 18.81 15.84
C LEU A 274 53.22 20.28 16.22
N ALA A 275 52.22 20.63 17.03
CA ALA A 275 52.04 21.98 17.54
C ALA A 275 53.21 22.40 18.44
N GLY A 276 53.65 21.53 19.34
CA GLY A 276 54.84 21.75 20.16
C GLY A 276 56.11 21.92 19.32
N TRP A 277 56.32 21.06 18.33
CA TRP A 277 57.45 21.15 17.41
C TRP A 277 57.42 22.47 16.61
N ALA A 278 56.27 22.86 16.09
CA ALA A 278 56.08 24.13 15.40
C ALA A 278 56.40 25.33 16.29
N LEU A 279 55.98 25.32 17.56
CA LEU A 279 56.31 26.37 18.53
C LEU A 279 57.82 26.46 18.78
N THR A 280 58.52 25.31 18.86
CA THR A 280 59.99 25.32 19.04
C THR A 280 60.76 25.77 17.80
N LYS A 281 60.15 25.66 16.61
CA LYS A 281 60.72 26.06 15.33
C LYS A 281 60.25 27.43 14.85
N ALA A 282 59.31 28.05 15.57
CA ALA A 282 58.83 29.40 15.31
C ALA A 282 59.95 30.40 15.63
N GLY A 283 60.83 30.65 14.65
CA GLY A 283 61.77 31.75 14.69
C GLY A 283 61.07 33.10 14.46
N PRO A 284 61.74 34.22 14.77
CA PRO A 284 61.17 35.57 14.65
C PRO A 284 60.65 35.93 13.24
N GLY A 285 61.04 35.19 12.19
CA GLY A 285 60.50 35.35 10.83
C GLY A 285 59.07 34.83 10.62
N VAL A 286 58.56 33.92 11.47
CA VAL A 286 57.21 33.36 11.31
C VAL A 286 56.12 34.36 11.72
N HIS A 287 56.43 35.30 12.63
CA HIS A 287 55.55 36.40 12.99
C HIS A 287 55.35 37.42 11.86
N GLN A 288 56.24 37.47 10.85
CA GLN A 288 56.10 38.38 9.71
C GLN A 288 55.06 37.93 8.68
N VAL A 289 54.73 36.63 8.61
CA VAL A 289 53.77 36.10 7.61
C VAL A 289 52.32 36.50 7.95
N GLN A 290 51.98 36.63 9.23
CA GLN A 290 50.68 37.18 9.65
C GLN A 290 50.55 38.67 9.26
N CYS A 291 51.63 39.46 9.33
CA CYS A 291 51.64 40.84 8.84
C CYS A 291 51.54 40.94 7.31
N LEU A 292 52.09 39.98 6.56
CA LEU A 292 52.02 40.02 5.09
C LEU A 292 50.59 39.81 4.58
N THR A 293 49.81 39.01 5.31
CA THR A 293 48.40 38.74 4.94
C THR A 293 47.55 39.98 5.18
N SER A 294 47.76 40.73 6.27
CA SER A 294 47.07 42.02 6.48
C SER A 294 47.53 43.10 5.49
N ALA A 295 48.82 43.14 5.14
CA ALA A 295 49.36 44.07 4.14
C ALA A 295 48.79 43.87 2.72
N LEU A 296 48.43 42.63 2.36
CA LEU A 296 47.85 42.29 1.06
C LEU A 296 46.38 42.69 0.91
N PHE A 297 45.62 42.74 2.00
CA PHE A 297 44.19 43.05 1.96
C PHE A 297 43.85 44.50 2.29
N ASP A 298 44.74 45.27 2.93
CA ASP A 298 44.42 46.66 3.34
C ASP A 298 45.67 47.57 3.36
N ARG A 299 46.23 47.84 2.19
CA ARG A 299 47.54 48.51 2.01
C ARG A 299 47.59 49.93 2.58
N GLU A 300 46.50 50.70 2.50
CA GLU A 300 46.44 52.08 3.03
C GLU A 300 46.43 52.15 4.56
N LYS A 301 45.96 51.08 5.23
CA LYS A 301 45.86 51.01 6.69
C LYS A 301 47.11 50.44 7.35
N PHE A 302 47.87 49.62 6.63
CA PHE A 302 49.13 49.04 7.11
C PHE A 302 50.20 50.10 7.39
N GLU A 303 50.15 51.26 6.72
CA GLU A 303 51.07 52.37 6.97
C GLU A 303 50.71 53.20 8.22
N GLN A 304 49.53 52.98 8.82
CA GLN A 304 49.12 53.65 10.06
C GLN A 304 49.52 52.80 11.28
N SER A 305 50.28 53.37 12.23
CA SER A 305 50.72 52.64 13.42
C SER A 305 49.52 52.35 14.35
N ALA A 306 49.02 51.11 14.35
CA ALA A 306 48.03 50.67 15.32
C ALA A 306 48.71 50.08 16.56
N ARG A 307 48.30 50.49 17.77
CA ARG A 307 48.84 49.96 19.03
C ARG A 307 48.40 48.51 19.34
N ALA A 308 47.37 48.01 18.67
CA ALA A 308 46.84 46.66 18.83
C ALA A 308 46.25 46.15 17.50
N VAL A 309 46.28 44.83 17.28
CA VAL A 309 45.82 44.19 16.04
C VAL A 309 44.35 44.49 15.72
N ASP A 310 43.51 44.62 16.75
CA ASP A 310 42.09 44.99 16.59
C ASP A 310 41.89 46.40 16.03
N GLY A 311 42.87 47.30 16.17
CA GLY A 311 42.82 48.66 15.64
C GLY A 311 43.09 48.76 14.14
N LEU A 312 43.51 47.67 13.50
CA LEU A 312 43.74 47.61 12.06
C LEU A 312 42.43 47.44 11.25
N PHE A 313 41.33 47.08 11.90
CA PHE A 313 40.05 46.79 11.23
C PHE A 313 39.00 47.89 11.53
N THR A 314 38.55 48.60 10.49
CA THR A 314 37.58 49.71 10.57
C THR A 314 36.22 49.31 11.13
N GLU A 315 35.86 48.02 10.99
CA GLU A 315 34.59 47.46 11.44
C GLU A 315 34.36 47.56 12.96
N LYS A 316 35.42 47.73 13.76
CA LYS A 316 35.29 47.90 15.22
C LYS A 316 35.29 49.37 15.69
N THR A 317 35.76 50.30 14.85
CA THR A 317 36.00 51.69 15.28
C THR A 317 34.92 52.66 14.80
N ALA A 318 34.20 52.34 13.73
CA ALA A 318 33.11 53.19 13.23
C ALA A 318 31.84 53.01 14.08
N LYS A 319 31.56 54.00 14.95
CA LYS A 319 30.26 54.12 15.65
C LYS A 319 29.12 54.58 14.75
N ASP A 320 29.44 55.09 13.57
CA ASP A 320 28.47 55.46 12.55
C ASP A 320 28.29 54.32 11.53
N GLN A 321 27.03 54.00 11.22
CA GLN A 321 26.62 52.99 10.24
C GLN A 321 27.17 53.31 8.84
N VAL A 322 28.42 52.95 8.58
CA VAL A 322 28.95 52.86 7.23
C VAL A 322 28.58 51.47 6.70
N ASP A 323 28.05 51.38 5.48
CA ASP A 323 27.70 50.13 4.79
C ASP A 323 28.93 49.20 4.71
N VAL A 324 29.08 48.33 5.72
CA VAL A 324 30.13 47.32 5.74
C VAL A 324 29.70 46.17 4.83
N LYS A 325 30.23 46.14 3.61
CA LYS A 325 30.04 45.03 2.67
C LYS A 325 30.83 43.82 3.17
N ARG A 326 30.15 42.74 3.54
CA ARG A 326 30.77 41.49 3.99
C ARG A 326 30.82 40.48 2.85
N ILE A 327 31.99 39.92 2.58
CA ILE A 327 32.14 38.85 1.59
C ILE A 327 31.91 37.52 2.30
N GLY A 328 30.90 36.77 1.87
CA GLY A 328 30.65 35.42 2.36
C GLY A 328 30.81 34.40 1.24
N PHE A 329 31.31 33.22 1.60
CA PHE A 329 31.43 32.10 0.68
C PHE A 329 30.22 31.19 0.80
N LYS A 330 29.55 30.91 -0.31
CA LYS A 330 28.44 29.96 -0.39
C LYS A 330 28.85 28.80 -1.30
N ARG A 331 28.58 27.58 -0.85
CA ARG A 331 28.80 26.38 -1.66
C ARG A 331 27.76 26.34 -2.79
N THR A 332 28.21 26.20 -4.03
CA THR A 332 27.32 26.09 -5.19
C THR A 332 26.72 24.69 -5.23
N SER A 333 25.55 24.55 -5.87
CA SER A 333 24.88 23.26 -6.05
C SER A 333 25.70 22.25 -6.84
N THR A 334 26.71 22.70 -7.59
CA THR A 334 27.66 21.88 -8.35
C THR A 334 28.91 21.50 -7.54
N GLY A 335 28.95 21.80 -6.24
CA GLY A 335 30.07 21.43 -5.35
C GLY A 335 31.25 22.42 -5.32
N GLY A 336 31.16 23.53 -6.05
CA GLY A 336 32.13 24.65 -5.99
C GLY A 336 31.85 25.64 -4.86
N SER A 337 32.64 26.71 -4.77
CA SER A 337 32.42 27.83 -3.84
C SER A 337 32.31 29.13 -4.63
N ALA A 338 31.22 29.87 -4.41
CA ALA A 338 31.05 31.22 -4.94
C ALA A 338 31.15 32.22 -3.80
N PHE A 339 31.89 33.32 -4.01
CA PHE A 339 31.85 34.45 -3.10
C PHE A 339 30.68 35.36 -3.49
N THR A 340 30.00 35.89 -2.49
CA THR A 340 28.97 36.90 -2.70
C THR A 340 29.15 37.99 -1.66
N VAL A 341 28.97 39.22 -2.10
CA VAL A 341 29.14 40.41 -1.28
C VAL A 341 27.76 40.74 -0.72
N TYR A 342 27.60 40.55 0.59
CA TYR A 342 26.36 40.87 1.28
C TYR A 342 26.43 42.29 1.83
N ASP A 343 25.35 43.01 1.61
CA ASP A 343 25.08 44.24 2.34
C ASP A 343 24.41 43.89 3.68
N VAL A 344 25.03 44.30 4.78
CA VAL A 344 24.62 43.89 6.14
C VAL A 344 23.24 44.46 6.50
N GLY A 345 22.85 45.60 5.91
CA GLY A 345 21.52 46.19 6.11
C GLY A 345 20.37 45.34 5.56
N TYR A 346 20.60 44.58 4.49
CA TYR A 346 19.55 43.82 3.81
C TYR A 346 19.11 42.57 4.60
N ARG A 347 20.02 41.99 5.41
CA ARG A 347 19.74 40.73 6.12
C ARG A 347 18.79 40.93 7.30
N ALA A 348 18.91 42.04 8.03
CA ALA A 348 18.01 42.35 9.13
C ALA A 348 16.56 42.51 8.64
N ALA A 349 16.36 43.13 7.48
CA ALA A 349 15.03 43.24 6.86
C ALA A 349 14.46 41.88 6.42
N GLN A 350 15.31 41.02 5.83
CA GLN A 350 14.89 39.70 5.33
C GLN A 350 14.59 38.71 6.46
N GLU A 351 15.35 38.74 7.56
CA GLU A 351 15.11 37.91 8.75
C GLU A 351 13.79 38.31 9.44
N THR A 352 13.50 39.62 9.47
CA THR A 352 12.23 40.13 10.01
C THR A 352 11.04 39.73 9.13
N ALA A 353 11.21 39.74 7.80
CA ALA A 353 10.20 39.28 6.86
C ALA A 353 9.93 37.77 6.97
N MET A 354 10.98 36.95 7.06
CA MET A 354 10.83 35.49 7.24
C MET A 354 10.19 35.13 8.58
N ARG A 355 10.52 35.83 9.67
CA ARG A 355 9.84 35.64 10.96
C ARG A 355 8.35 35.97 10.90
N LYS A 356 7.95 37.04 10.21
CA LYS A 356 6.52 37.35 9.99
C LYS A 356 5.81 36.25 9.21
N GLN A 357 6.44 35.71 8.17
CA GLN A 357 5.84 34.66 7.35
C GLN A 357 5.68 33.33 8.10
N TYR A 358 6.66 32.96 8.93
CA TYR A 358 6.57 31.74 9.74
C TYR A 358 5.57 31.86 10.90
N LEU A 359 5.48 33.02 11.55
CA LEU A 359 4.56 33.23 12.67
C LEU A 359 3.12 33.48 12.21
N GLY A 360 2.92 34.05 11.01
CA GLY A 360 1.59 34.24 10.43
C GLY A 360 0.85 32.94 10.10
N ASN A 361 1.59 31.89 9.73
CA ASN A 361 1.01 30.57 9.38
C ASN A 361 0.71 29.68 10.60
N ILE A 362 1.06 30.10 11.82
CA ILE A 362 0.81 29.34 13.06
C ILE A 362 -0.45 29.85 13.79
N LEU A 363 -0.95 31.04 13.42
CA LEU A 363 -2.06 31.72 14.10
C LEU A 363 -3.32 31.92 13.23
N GLY A 364 -3.38 31.30 12.06
CA GLY A 364 -4.59 31.21 11.22
C GLY A 364 -4.84 29.76 10.85
#